data_AF-W6LCA4-F1
#
_entry.id   AF-W6LCA4-F1
#
_cell.length_a   1.000
_cell.length_b   1.000
_cell.length_c   1.000
_cell.angle_alpha   90.00
_cell.angle_beta   90.00
_cell.angle_gamma   90.00
#
_symmetry.space_group_name_H-M   'P 1'
#
loop_
_entity.id
_entity.type
_entity.pdbx_description
1 polymer ?
#
loop_
_entity_poly.entity_id
_entity_poly.type
_entity_poly.pdbx_seq_one_letter_code
_entity_poly.pdbx_strand_id
1 'polypeptide(L)'
;MQRCRRLCSFFEHDWRDKIPFSNDRQGRFNIVEAASELQLNDKYLASLYKPLHYTYSVKGQLYPAEQGRSSRPGLLASSRNRMFPLYRRDYGLDREMRHLSWRRITTE
;
A
#
# COMPACT_ATOMS: atom_id res chain seq x y z
N MET A 1 -10.85 10.36 39.68
CA MET A 1 -10.03 9.83 38.57
C MET A 1 -10.66 8.55 37.98
N GLN A 2 -11.77 8.67 37.23
CA GLN A 2 -12.47 7.49 36.66
C GLN A 2 -12.77 7.63 35.16
N ARG A 3 -12.45 8.78 34.53
CA ARG A 3 -12.78 9.04 33.13
C ARG A 3 -11.78 8.46 32.12
N CYS A 4 -10.54 8.14 32.53
CA CYS A 4 -9.53 7.61 31.60
C CYS A 4 -9.59 6.09 31.38
N ARG A 5 -10.32 5.32 32.21
CA ARG A 5 -10.41 3.85 32.04
C ARG A 5 -11.43 3.40 30.99
N ARG A 6 -12.41 4.24 30.62
CA ARG A 6 -13.46 3.86 29.64
C ARG A 6 -13.09 4.07 28.17
N LEU A 7 -12.03 4.84 27.89
CA LEU A 7 -11.60 5.07 26.50
C LEU A 7 -10.69 3.94 25.99
N CYS A 8 -10.01 3.21 26.88
CA CYS A 8 -9.20 2.05 26.49
C CYS A 8 -10.02 0.77 26.31
N SER A 9 -11.19 0.64 26.94
CA SER A 9 -12.01 -0.58 26.88
C SER A 9 -12.85 -0.72 25.61
N PHE A 10 -13.13 0.39 24.89
CA PHE A 10 -13.87 0.32 23.62
C PHE A 10 -12.97 -0.20 22.49
N PHE A 11 -11.67 0.13 22.54
CA PHE A 11 -10.73 -0.43 21.60
C PHE A 11 -10.53 -1.93 21.81
N GLU A 12 -10.62 -2.48 23.03
CA GLU A 12 -10.26 -3.87 23.35
C GLU A 12 -11.36 -4.93 23.13
N HIS A 13 -12.63 -4.53 22.91
CA HIS A 13 -13.75 -5.48 22.77
C HIS A 13 -14.17 -5.81 21.33
N ASP A 14 -13.84 -4.97 20.35
CA ASP A 14 -14.31 -5.15 18.96
C ASP A 14 -13.44 -6.08 18.10
N TRP A 15 -12.37 -6.68 18.63
CA TRP A 15 -11.50 -7.58 17.84
C TRP A 15 -12.08 -8.98 17.72
N ARG A 16 -12.99 -9.35 18.63
CA ARG A 16 -13.43 -10.75 18.77
C ARG A 16 -14.38 -11.18 17.68
N ASP A 17 -15.14 -10.25 17.12
CA ASP A 17 -16.18 -10.56 16.14
C ASP A 17 -15.94 -9.76 14.86
N LYS A 18 -14.86 -10.08 14.14
CA LYS A 18 -14.76 -9.69 12.73
C LYS A 18 -15.99 -10.27 12.04
N ILE A 19 -16.92 -9.43 11.59
CA ILE A 19 -18.06 -9.88 10.79
C ILE A 19 -17.46 -10.51 9.54
N PRO A 20 -17.63 -11.83 9.31
CA PRO A 20 -17.05 -12.49 8.15
C PRO A 20 -17.65 -11.85 6.90
N PHE A 21 -16.81 -11.24 6.07
CA PHE A 21 -17.22 -10.74 4.77
C PHE A 21 -17.75 -11.89 3.92
N SER A 22 -18.63 -11.59 2.97
CA SER A 22 -19.34 -12.59 2.14
C SER A 22 -18.42 -13.62 1.46
N ASN A 23 -17.15 -13.27 1.24
CA ASN A 23 -16.16 -14.12 0.59
C ASN A 23 -15.14 -14.79 1.54
N ASP A 24 -15.12 -14.46 2.83
CA ASP A 24 -14.18 -15.04 3.80
C ASP A 24 -14.88 -15.62 5.03
N ARG A 25 -15.22 -16.92 4.93
CA ARG A 25 -15.87 -17.70 5.99
C ARG A 25 -14.97 -17.98 7.19
N GLN A 26 -13.65 -17.80 7.06
CA GLN A 26 -12.68 -18.09 8.13
C GLN A 26 -12.24 -16.82 8.88
N GLY A 27 -12.61 -15.63 8.41
CA GLY A 27 -12.29 -14.36 9.06
C GLY A 27 -10.80 -14.04 9.08
N ARG A 28 -10.03 -14.42 8.06
CA ARG A 28 -8.60 -14.12 7.97
C ARG A 28 -8.39 -12.63 7.74
N PHE A 29 -7.26 -12.09 8.20
CA PHE A 29 -6.93 -10.70 7.92
C PHE A 29 -6.66 -10.49 6.42
N ASN A 30 -7.30 -9.48 5.84
CA ASN A 30 -7.12 -9.08 4.45
C ASN A 30 -6.91 -7.57 4.37
N ILE A 31 -5.84 -7.16 3.68
CA ILE A 31 -5.47 -5.74 3.55
C ILE A 31 -6.56 -4.93 2.84
N VAL A 32 -7.22 -5.50 1.84
CA VAL A 32 -8.28 -4.79 1.10
C VAL A 32 -9.51 -4.57 1.99
N GLU A 33 -9.85 -5.56 2.81
CA GLU A 33 -10.95 -5.43 3.77
C GLU A 33 -10.62 -4.38 4.82
N ALA A 34 -9.41 -4.42 5.38
CA ALA A 34 -8.94 -3.41 6.32
C ALA A 34 -8.94 -1.98 5.71
N ALA A 35 -8.57 -1.84 4.42
CA ALA A 35 -8.66 -0.56 3.73
C ALA A 35 -10.10 -0.05 3.65
N SER A 36 -11.05 -0.93 3.34
CA SER A 36 -12.47 -0.58 3.27
C SER A 36 -13.05 -0.19 4.63
N GLU A 37 -12.71 -0.92 5.70
CA GLU A 37 -13.16 -0.61 7.06
C GLU A 37 -12.61 0.72 7.55
N LEU A 38 -11.35 1.03 7.22
CA LEU A 38 -10.68 2.28 7.60
C LEU A 38 -10.95 3.44 6.65
N GLN A 39 -11.73 3.22 5.58
CA GLN A 39 -11.98 4.20 4.51
C GLN A 39 -10.68 4.75 3.90
N LEU A 40 -9.68 3.89 3.76
CA LEU A 40 -8.38 4.21 3.16
C LEU A 40 -8.32 3.71 1.72
N ASN A 41 -7.49 4.36 0.92
CA ASN A 41 -7.17 3.87 -0.41
C ASN A 41 -6.35 2.57 -0.30
N ASP A 42 -6.82 1.48 -0.92
CA ASP A 42 -6.17 0.17 -0.91
C ASP A 42 -4.70 0.23 -1.34
N LYS A 43 -4.39 1.04 -2.36
CA LYS A 43 -3.02 1.20 -2.87
C LYS A 43 -2.14 1.96 -1.88
N TYR A 44 -2.72 2.93 -1.19
CA TYR A 44 -2.04 3.66 -0.13
C TYR A 44 -1.72 2.71 1.03
N LEU A 45 -2.70 1.94 1.51
CA LEU A 45 -2.49 0.98 2.59
C LEU A 45 -1.44 -0.08 2.20
N ALA A 46 -1.54 -0.66 1.01
CA ALA A 46 -0.55 -1.61 0.49
C ALA A 46 0.86 -0.99 0.36
N SER A 47 0.97 0.33 0.17
CA SER A 47 2.26 1.02 0.11
C SER A 47 2.95 1.13 1.46
N LEU A 48 2.20 1.13 2.57
CA LEU A 48 2.73 1.24 3.92
C LEU A 48 3.48 -0.02 4.36
N TYR A 49 3.11 -1.18 3.80
CA TYR A 49 3.69 -2.48 4.13
C TYR A 49 4.82 -2.92 3.18
N LYS A 50 5.31 -2.05 2.30
CA LYS A 50 6.47 -2.31 1.42
C LYS A 50 7.48 -1.16 1.47
N PRO A 51 8.76 -1.41 1.14
CA PRO A 51 9.75 -0.35 1.09
C PRO A 51 9.34 0.81 0.17
N LEU A 52 9.51 2.04 0.66
CA LEU A 52 9.00 3.25 0.01
C LEU A 52 9.49 3.42 -1.44
N HIS A 53 10.75 3.08 -1.72
CA HIS A 53 11.37 3.27 -3.03
C HIS A 53 10.74 2.42 -4.16
N TYR A 54 9.97 1.38 -3.82
CA TYR A 54 9.20 0.59 -4.78
C TYR A 54 7.93 1.31 -5.26
N THR A 55 7.26 2.07 -4.39
CA THR A 55 5.98 2.73 -4.72
C THR A 55 6.18 4.19 -5.12
N TYR A 56 7.05 4.88 -4.41
CA TYR A 56 7.26 6.33 -4.49
C TYR A 56 8.55 6.65 -5.27
N SER A 57 8.68 7.90 -5.75
CA SER A 57 9.90 8.36 -6.44
C SER A 57 11.00 8.72 -5.43
N VAL A 58 11.51 7.72 -4.73
CA VAL A 58 12.54 7.85 -3.68
C VAL A 58 13.80 7.12 -4.11
N LYS A 59 14.96 7.64 -3.69
CA LYS A 59 16.22 6.91 -3.80
C LYS A 59 16.15 5.64 -2.93
N GLY A 60 16.53 4.52 -3.51
CA GLY A 60 16.62 3.23 -2.84
C GLY A 60 17.42 2.27 -3.72
N GLN A 61 18.09 1.30 -3.09
CA GLN A 61 18.87 0.30 -3.80
C GLN A 61 17.93 -0.74 -4.41
N LEU A 62 18.18 -1.10 -5.67
CA LEU A 62 17.49 -2.19 -6.36
C LEU A 62 18.50 -3.26 -6.74
N TYR A 63 18.10 -4.52 -6.65
CA TYR A 63 18.94 -5.61 -7.11
C TYR A 63 19.04 -5.61 -8.64
N PRO A 64 20.22 -5.88 -9.23
CA PRO A 64 20.38 -5.94 -10.69
C PRO A 64 19.45 -6.96 -11.36
N ALA A 65 19.14 -8.06 -10.67
CA ALA A 65 18.24 -9.10 -11.16
C ALA A 65 16.79 -8.60 -11.36
N GLU A 66 16.37 -7.56 -10.64
CA GLU A 66 15.01 -7.02 -10.76
C GLU A 66 14.81 -6.19 -12.03
N GLN A 67 15.88 -5.67 -12.64
CA GLN A 67 15.78 -4.69 -13.73
C GLN A 67 15.17 -5.29 -15.01
N GLY A 68 15.23 -6.61 -15.16
CA GLY A 68 14.83 -7.32 -16.37
C GLY A 68 15.99 -7.45 -17.36
N ARG A 69 15.76 -8.18 -18.46
CA ARG A 69 16.75 -8.42 -19.50
C ARG A 69 16.12 -8.42 -20.89
N SER A 70 16.89 -8.00 -21.89
CA SER A 70 16.51 -8.16 -23.29
C SER A 70 16.36 -9.64 -23.66
N SER A 71 15.60 -9.91 -24.72
CA SER A 71 15.48 -11.25 -25.28
C SER A 71 16.83 -11.77 -25.76
N ARG A 72 17.02 -13.08 -25.65
CA ARG A 72 18.16 -13.81 -26.21
C ARG A 72 17.63 -14.92 -27.12
N PRO A 73 18.41 -15.44 -28.09
CA PRO A 73 18.00 -16.62 -28.84
C PRO A 73 17.59 -17.75 -27.89
N GLY A 74 16.36 -18.25 -28.02
CA GLY A 74 15.78 -19.28 -27.13
C GLY A 74 15.21 -18.77 -25.80
N LEU A 75 15.29 -17.48 -25.49
CA LEU A 75 14.77 -16.89 -24.24
C LEU A 75 13.97 -15.62 -24.50
N LEU A 76 12.75 -15.58 -23.96
CA LEU A 76 11.90 -14.39 -24.01
C LEU A 76 12.51 -13.23 -23.20
N ALA A 77 12.19 -12.01 -23.62
CA ALA A 77 12.53 -10.81 -22.86
C ALA A 77 11.82 -10.83 -21.49
N SER A 78 12.50 -10.35 -20.46
CA SER A 78 11.89 -10.12 -19.14
C SER A 78 11.91 -8.64 -18.82
N SER A 79 10.81 -8.16 -18.24
CA SER A 79 10.70 -6.78 -17.78
C SER A 79 10.30 -6.75 -16.33
N ARG A 80 10.85 -5.80 -15.57
CA ARG A 80 10.55 -5.61 -14.15
C ARG A 80 9.04 -5.54 -13.89
N ASN A 81 8.30 -4.83 -14.73
CA ASN A 81 6.85 -4.65 -14.57
C ASN A 81 6.05 -5.95 -14.74
N ARG A 82 6.57 -6.93 -15.49
CA ARG A 82 5.92 -8.25 -15.64
C ARG A 82 6.31 -9.20 -14.51
N MET A 83 7.57 -9.16 -14.08
CA MET A 83 8.06 -10.01 -12.99
C MET A 83 7.56 -9.55 -11.61
N PHE A 84 7.44 -8.23 -11.43
CA PHE A 84 7.14 -7.58 -10.15
C PHE A 84 6.02 -6.54 -10.31
N PRO A 85 4.78 -6.95 -10.67
CA PRO A 85 3.69 -6.02 -10.96
C PRO A 85 3.29 -5.18 -9.73
N LEU A 86 3.37 -5.76 -8.52
CA LEU A 86 3.01 -5.10 -7.26
C LEU A 86 4.06 -4.06 -6.78
N TYR A 87 5.28 -4.14 -7.29
CA TYR A 87 6.40 -3.22 -6.96
C TYR A 87 6.61 -2.14 -8.03
N ARG A 88 5.59 -1.91 -8.87
CA ARG A 88 5.55 -0.76 -9.76
C ARG A 88 5.30 0.51 -8.95
N ARG A 89 5.94 1.61 -9.38
CA ARG A 89 5.69 2.94 -8.82
C ARG A 89 4.28 3.41 -9.19
N ASP A 90 3.60 4.04 -8.24
CA ASP A 90 2.31 4.71 -8.47
C ASP A 90 2.52 6.23 -8.40
N TYR A 91 2.61 6.84 -9.58
CA TYR A 91 2.86 8.29 -9.70
C TYR A 91 1.68 9.15 -9.25
N GLY A 92 0.45 8.60 -9.27
CA GLY A 92 -0.71 9.31 -8.74
C GLY A 92 -0.60 9.44 -7.23
N LEU A 93 -0.35 8.32 -6.56
CA LEU A 93 -0.14 8.28 -5.12
C LEU A 93 1.09 9.09 -4.68
N ASP A 94 2.18 9.02 -5.44
CA ASP A 94 3.39 9.82 -5.18
C ASP A 94 3.09 11.32 -5.24
N ARG A 95 2.38 11.77 -6.27
CA ARG A 95 1.96 13.17 -6.42
C ARG A 95 1.08 13.63 -5.27
N GLU A 96 0.12 12.82 -4.84
CA GLU A 96 -0.81 13.14 -3.76
C GLU A 96 -0.12 13.22 -2.40
N MET A 97 0.79 12.29 -2.11
CA MET A 97 1.39 12.16 -0.77
C MET A 97 2.66 12.98 -0.60
N ARG A 98 3.43 13.21 -1.67
CA ARG A 98 4.80 13.76 -1.56
C ARG A 98 5.03 15.08 -2.26
N HIS A 99 4.23 15.41 -3.28
CA HIS A 99 4.47 16.62 -4.07
C HIS A 99 3.51 17.73 -3.66
N LEU A 100 4.05 18.94 -3.53
CA LEU A 100 3.22 20.11 -3.32
C LEU A 100 2.46 20.44 -4.61
N SER A 101 1.16 20.73 -4.47
CA SER A 101 0.35 21.18 -5.59
C SER A 101 0.54 22.67 -5.81
N TRP A 102 0.95 23.07 -7.01
CA TRP A 102 1.12 24.48 -7.41
C TRP A 102 -0.10 25.33 -7.06
N ARG A 103 -1.31 24.81 -7.32
CA ARG A 103 -2.60 25.47 -7.02
C ARG A 103 -2.81 25.83 -5.55
N ARG A 104 -2.09 25.18 -4.62
CA ARG A 104 -2.18 25.46 -3.18
C ARG A 104 -1.12 26.45 -2.70
N ILE A 105 -0.12 26.74 -3.54
CA ILE A 105 1.03 27.59 -3.20
C ILE A 105 0.89 28.96 -3.86
N THR A 106 0.30 29.02 -5.05
CA THR A 106 0.15 30.28 -5.79
C THR A 106 -0.67 31.29 -5.01
N THR A 107 -0.12 32.50 -4.91
CA THR A 107 -0.76 33.66 -4.26
C THR A 107 -1.12 34.75 -5.27
N GLU A 108 -0.97 34.48 -6.58
CA GLU A 108 -1.56 35.29 -7.65
C GLU A 108 -3.09 35.25 -7.53
#